data_AF-A0A972H9X1-F1
#
_entry.id   AF-A0A972H9X1-F1
#
_cell.length_a   1.000
_cell.length_b   1.000
_cell.length_c   1.000
_cell.angle_alpha   90.00
_cell.angle_beta   90.00
_cell.angle_gamma   90.00
#
_symmetry.space_group_name_H-M   'P 1'
#
loop_
_entity.id
_entity.type
_entity.pdbx_description
1 polymer ?
#
loop_
_entity_poly.entity_id
_entity_poly.type
_entity_poly.pdbx_seq_one_letter_code
_entity_poly.pdbx_strand_id
1 'polypeptide(L)'
;MNIRHAAPWRFPALAVVAILVVGACSTEPSAEQLPETTSEELVMAAINTFATEFPQFAGDARVVRVPPNVDVVAVERGLDPPRKVTSAALRDSRTRIDVAVYWEVDGVSQESDYWRVGITSVNGSDYVSVTMFFRVNDAGEIERFDPSGAGVTPTTSVS
;
A
#
# COMPACT_ATOMS: atom_id res chain seq x y z
N MET A 1 -7.03 68.09 53.59
CA MET A 1 -5.96 68.92 52.99
C MET A 1 -5.05 67.97 52.22
N ASN A 2 -4.80 68.06 50.91
CA ASN A 2 -5.03 69.09 49.91
C ASN A 2 -5.45 68.42 48.59
N ILE A 3 -6.39 69.06 47.90
CA ILE A 3 -6.82 68.78 46.54
C ILE A 3 -5.87 69.51 45.58
N ARG A 4 -5.44 68.88 44.49
CA ARG A 4 -5.02 69.58 43.26
C ARG A 4 -5.56 68.85 42.03
N HIS A 5 -6.54 69.49 41.40
CA HIS A 5 -6.96 69.27 40.01
C HIS A 5 -6.19 70.19 39.06
N ALA A 6 -6.19 69.82 37.77
CA ALA A 6 -5.96 70.59 36.53
C ALA A 6 -4.79 69.99 35.71
N ALA A 7 -4.87 69.74 34.40
CA ALA A 7 -5.92 69.79 33.39
C ALA A 7 -5.35 69.13 32.11
N PRO A 8 -6.13 68.96 31.04
CA PRO A 8 -5.92 67.98 29.98
C PRO A 8 -5.13 68.52 28.77
N TRP A 9 -4.45 67.63 28.06
CA TRP A 9 -3.98 67.92 26.70
C TRP A 9 -4.48 66.86 25.72
N ARG A 10 -4.94 67.36 24.58
CA ARG A 10 -5.64 66.66 23.51
C ARG A 10 -4.68 66.35 22.34
N PHE A 11 -5.11 65.35 21.57
CA PHE A 11 -4.80 65.04 20.15
C PHE A 11 -3.50 64.26 19.87
N PRO A 12 -3.42 63.52 18.74
CA PRO A 12 -4.44 62.73 18.04
C PRO A 12 -3.94 61.30 17.69
N ALA A 13 -4.83 60.51 17.09
CA ALA A 13 -4.65 59.14 16.65
C ALA A 13 -3.48 58.92 15.65
N LEU A 14 -2.82 57.78 15.77
CA LEU A 14 -2.21 57.07 14.64
C LEU A 14 -2.41 55.57 14.85
N ALA A 15 -3.46 55.06 14.24
CA ALA A 15 -3.69 53.64 14.06
C ALA A 15 -2.61 53.11 13.11
N VAL A 16 -1.66 52.34 13.64
CA VAL A 16 -0.84 51.47 12.81
C VAL A 16 -1.55 50.13 12.76
N VAL A 17 -2.31 49.94 11.68
CA VAL A 17 -2.80 48.63 11.24
C VAL A 17 -1.57 47.81 10.89
N ALA A 18 -1.12 46.97 11.82
CA ALA A 18 -0.15 45.94 11.50
C ALA A 18 -0.87 44.92 10.62
N ILE A 19 -0.57 44.96 9.31
CA ILE A 19 -1.02 43.95 8.36
C ILE A 19 -0.42 42.62 8.81
N LEU A 20 -1.32 41.72 9.23
CA LEU A 20 -1.09 40.29 9.33
C LEU A 20 -0.55 39.80 7.98
N VAL A 21 0.76 39.64 7.88
CA VAL A 21 1.32 38.63 6.99
C VAL A 21 1.22 37.32 7.76
N VAL A 22 0.01 36.76 7.83
CA VAL A 22 -0.09 35.31 7.92
C VAL A 22 0.55 34.85 6.63
N GLY A 23 1.81 34.43 6.71
CA GLY A 23 2.36 33.55 5.72
C GLY A 23 1.39 32.38 5.66
N ALA A 24 0.49 32.41 4.68
CA ALA A 24 -0.04 31.18 4.13
C ALA A 24 1.22 30.44 3.65
N CYS A 25 1.81 29.65 4.54
CA CYS A 25 2.32 28.38 4.13
C CYS A 25 1.14 27.77 3.39
N SER A 26 1.18 27.87 2.07
CA SER A 26 0.42 27.02 1.19
C SER A 26 0.85 25.61 1.60
N THR A 27 0.19 25.05 2.60
CA THR A 27 0.13 23.62 2.80
C THR A 27 -0.54 23.17 1.52
N GLU A 28 0.27 22.77 0.55
CA GLU A 28 -0.18 21.94 -0.55
C GLU A 28 -1.11 20.90 0.06
N PRO A 29 -2.29 20.64 -0.51
CA PRO A 29 -3.12 19.53 -0.03
C PRO A 29 -2.23 18.30 -0.15
N SER A 30 -1.73 17.84 1.01
CA SER A 30 -0.93 16.65 1.11
C SER A 30 -1.77 15.59 0.42
N ALA A 31 -1.26 15.03 -0.68
CA ALA A 31 -1.92 13.94 -1.37
C ALA A 31 -2.39 12.97 -0.28
N GLU A 32 -3.69 12.68 -0.26
CA GLU A 32 -4.34 11.88 0.78
C GLU A 32 -3.50 10.61 0.96
N GLN A 33 -2.70 10.59 2.02
CA GLN A 33 -1.72 9.54 2.20
C GLN A 33 -2.52 8.35 2.71
N LEU A 34 -2.52 7.27 1.93
CA LEU A 34 -3.22 6.05 2.31
C LEU A 34 -2.84 5.63 3.75
N PRO A 35 -3.76 5.02 4.50
CA PRO A 35 -3.47 4.53 5.84
C PRO A 35 -2.21 3.65 5.85
N GLU A 36 -1.44 3.71 6.93
CA GLU A 36 -0.18 2.97 7.02
C GLU A 36 -0.44 1.45 6.93
N THR A 37 0.22 0.78 5.99
CA THR A 37 0.31 -0.67 5.88
C THR A 37 1.68 -1.06 5.35
N THR A 38 2.10 -2.29 5.62
CA THR A 38 3.40 -2.81 5.18
C THR A 38 3.30 -3.57 3.86
N SER A 39 4.43 -3.70 3.16
CA SER A 39 4.49 -4.53 1.95
C SER A 39 4.21 -6.00 2.29
N GLU A 40 4.67 -6.48 3.44
CA GLU A 40 4.45 -7.83 3.93
C GLU A 40 2.97 -8.13 4.12
N GLU A 41 2.20 -7.22 4.74
CA GLU A 41 0.76 -7.40 4.95
C GLU A 41 -0.01 -7.44 3.64
N LEU A 42 0.32 -6.57 2.69
CA LEU A 42 -0.28 -6.58 1.35
C LEU A 42 0.06 -7.85 0.56
N VAL A 43 1.29 -8.34 0.68
CA VAL A 43 1.74 -9.60 0.08
C VAL A 43 0.99 -10.79 0.69
N MET A 44 0.85 -10.84 2.01
CA MET A 44 0.08 -11.89 2.70
C MET A 44 -1.39 -11.87 2.29
N ALA A 45 -2.01 -10.68 2.26
CA ALA A 45 -3.38 -10.50 1.80
C ALA A 45 -3.55 -10.99 0.36
N ALA A 46 -2.64 -10.60 -0.55
CA ALA A 46 -2.65 -11.05 -1.93
C ALA A 46 -2.54 -12.57 -2.07
N ILE A 47 -1.62 -13.22 -1.35
CA ILE A 47 -1.43 -14.68 -1.42
C ILE A 47 -2.67 -15.41 -0.89
N ASN A 48 -3.21 -14.98 0.25
CA ASN A 48 -4.40 -15.59 0.84
C ASN A 48 -5.64 -15.38 -0.05
N THR A 49 -5.86 -14.16 -0.55
CA THR A 49 -6.91 -13.86 -1.53
C THR A 49 -6.76 -14.71 -2.78
N PHE A 50 -5.55 -14.83 -3.33
CA PHE A 50 -5.32 -15.62 -4.54
C PHE A 50 -5.69 -17.10 -4.33
N ALA A 51 -5.29 -17.67 -3.19
CA ALA A 51 -5.62 -19.04 -2.82
C ALA A 51 -7.14 -19.27 -2.72
N THR A 52 -7.90 -18.27 -2.24
CA THR A 52 -9.34 -18.38 -2.00
C THR A 52 -10.19 -18.04 -3.22
N GLU A 53 -9.87 -16.95 -3.93
CA GLU A 53 -10.69 -16.43 -5.03
C GLU A 53 -10.34 -17.05 -6.39
N PHE A 54 -9.12 -17.57 -6.55
CA PHE A 54 -8.63 -18.12 -7.80
C PHE A 54 -8.13 -19.58 -7.67
N PRO A 55 -8.87 -20.50 -7.00
CA PRO A 55 -8.39 -21.85 -6.71
C PRO A 55 -8.06 -22.65 -7.97
N GLN A 56 -8.75 -22.39 -9.09
CA GLN A 56 -8.50 -23.02 -10.39
C GLN A 56 -7.14 -22.64 -11.00
N PHE A 57 -6.57 -21.49 -10.64
CA PHE A 57 -5.27 -21.03 -11.12
C PHE A 57 -4.17 -21.26 -10.07
N ALA A 58 -4.56 -21.29 -8.79
CA ALA A 58 -3.70 -21.50 -7.65
C ALA A 58 -2.97 -22.87 -7.69
N GLY A 59 -3.67 -23.95 -8.05
CA GLY A 59 -3.09 -25.31 -7.99
C GLY A 59 -2.60 -25.69 -6.57
N ASP A 60 -1.77 -26.73 -6.45
CA ASP A 60 -1.15 -27.15 -5.17
C ASP A 60 0.25 -26.53 -4.99
N ALA A 61 0.39 -25.21 -5.21
CA ALA A 61 1.66 -24.53 -5.04
C ALA A 61 2.09 -24.52 -3.57
N ARG A 62 3.18 -25.20 -3.25
CA ARG A 62 3.76 -25.27 -1.90
C ARG A 62 4.78 -24.18 -1.62
N VAL A 63 5.24 -23.52 -2.67
CA VAL A 63 6.27 -22.49 -2.62
C VAL A 63 5.73 -21.20 -3.21
N VAL A 64 5.95 -20.10 -2.49
CA VAL A 64 5.69 -18.75 -2.97
C VAL A 64 7.01 -17.99 -3.04
N ARG A 65 7.29 -17.43 -4.21
CA ARG A 65 8.37 -16.46 -4.40
C ARG A 65 7.83 -15.06 -4.14
N VAL A 66 8.53 -14.28 -3.34
CA VAL A 66 8.21 -12.87 -3.06
C VAL A 66 9.34 -11.96 -3.51
N PRO A 67 9.10 -10.65 -3.68
CA PRO A 67 10.14 -9.68 -3.98
C PRO A 67 11.27 -9.69 -2.92
N PRO A 68 12.52 -9.39 -3.31
CA PRO A 68 13.68 -9.49 -2.41
C PRO A 68 13.68 -8.46 -1.26
N ASN A 69 12.87 -7.40 -1.38
CA ASN A 69 12.68 -6.37 -0.36
C ASN A 69 11.59 -6.70 0.66
N VAL A 70 10.95 -7.87 0.55
CA VAL A 70 9.90 -8.34 1.47
C VAL A 70 10.50 -9.33 2.47
N ASP A 71 10.16 -9.20 3.75
CA ASP A 71 10.56 -10.16 4.78
C ASP A 71 9.85 -11.51 4.58
N VAL A 72 10.60 -12.45 4.00
CA VAL A 72 10.18 -13.84 3.76
C VAL A 72 9.66 -14.52 5.03
N VAL A 73 10.27 -14.29 6.19
CA VAL A 73 9.90 -14.94 7.45
C VAL A 73 8.59 -14.35 8.00
N ALA A 74 8.41 -13.04 7.86
CA ALA A 74 7.16 -12.38 8.26
C ALA A 74 5.99 -12.90 7.42
N VAL A 75 6.16 -12.93 6.09
CA VAL A 75 5.13 -13.46 5.18
C VAL A 75 4.83 -14.93 5.48
N GLU A 76 5.84 -15.79 5.55
CA GLU A 76 5.66 -17.23 5.78
C GLU A 76 4.84 -17.53 7.05
N ARG A 77 4.99 -16.73 8.11
CA ARG A 77 4.26 -16.90 9.36
C ARG A 77 2.80 -16.46 9.31
N GLY A 78 2.44 -15.54 8.41
CA GLY A 78 1.08 -15.02 8.29
C GLY A 78 0.25 -15.65 7.17
N LEU A 79 0.81 -16.62 6.42
CA LEU A 79 0.06 -17.36 5.40
C LEU A 79 -0.79 -18.48 6.00
N ASP A 80 -2.01 -18.60 5.49
CA ASP A 80 -2.93 -19.70 5.82
C ASP A 80 -3.59 -20.25 4.53
N PRO A 81 -3.39 -21.53 4.16
CA PRO A 81 -2.52 -22.51 4.82
C PRO A 81 -1.02 -22.18 4.71
N PRO A 82 -0.18 -22.76 5.59
CA PRO A 82 1.27 -22.54 5.56
C PRO A 82 1.89 -22.92 4.22
N ARG A 83 2.74 -22.04 3.70
CA ARG A 83 3.50 -22.24 2.46
C ARG A 83 4.94 -21.82 2.68
N LYS A 84 5.88 -22.48 1.99
CA LYS A 84 7.28 -22.07 2.02
C LYS A 84 7.44 -20.78 1.22
N VAL A 85 8.07 -19.76 1.80
CA VAL A 85 8.31 -18.48 1.13
C VAL A 85 9.80 -18.34 0.81
N THR A 86 10.12 -17.69 -0.30
CA THR A 86 11.50 -17.40 -0.68
C THR A 86 11.59 -16.14 -1.53
N SER A 87 12.73 -15.43 -1.46
CA SER A 87 13.06 -14.38 -2.42
C SER A 87 13.99 -14.87 -3.55
N ALA A 88 14.52 -16.09 -3.42
CA ALA A 88 15.41 -16.67 -4.41
C ALA A 88 14.69 -17.01 -5.71
N ALA A 89 15.39 -16.89 -6.84
CA ALA A 89 14.89 -17.31 -8.12
C ALA A 89 14.63 -18.83 -8.14
N LEU A 90 13.40 -19.20 -8.51
CA LEU A 90 12.97 -20.60 -8.58
C LEU A 90 13.30 -21.23 -9.95
N ARG A 91 13.24 -20.46 -11.03
CA ARG A 91 13.65 -20.90 -12.38
C ARG A 91 15.10 -20.50 -12.71
N ASP A 92 16.05 -20.79 -11.82
CA ASP A 92 17.48 -20.66 -12.16
C ASP A 92 18.15 -22.04 -12.12
N SER A 93 18.76 -22.42 -13.25
CA SER A 93 19.67 -23.57 -13.38
C SER A 93 20.71 -23.69 -12.26
N ARG A 94 21.08 -22.58 -11.62
CA ARG A 94 22.05 -22.51 -10.52
C ARG A 94 21.47 -22.84 -9.15
N THR A 95 20.18 -22.57 -8.91
CA THR A 95 19.57 -22.76 -7.59
C THR A 95 19.13 -24.21 -7.35
N ARG A 96 19.04 -25.05 -8.40
CA ARG A 96 18.61 -26.47 -8.35
C ARG A 96 17.24 -26.68 -7.69
N ILE A 97 16.42 -25.63 -7.61
CA ILE A 97 15.06 -25.73 -7.09
C ILE A 97 14.15 -26.00 -8.29
N ASP A 98 13.97 -27.28 -8.63
CA ASP A 98 13.04 -27.68 -9.68
C ASP A 98 11.64 -27.82 -9.07
N VAL A 99 10.87 -26.73 -9.07
CA VAL A 99 9.51 -26.71 -8.54
C VAL A 99 8.54 -26.64 -9.71
N ALA A 100 7.77 -27.71 -9.89
CA ALA A 100 6.81 -27.81 -10.98
C ALA A 100 5.69 -26.77 -10.90
N VAL A 101 5.21 -26.45 -9.70
CA VAL A 101 4.14 -25.47 -9.45
C VAL A 101 4.51 -24.52 -8.31
N TYR A 102 4.54 -23.22 -8.58
CA TYR A 102 4.83 -22.18 -7.58
C TYR A 102 4.04 -20.91 -7.87
N TRP A 103 3.91 -20.05 -6.86
CA TRP A 103 3.40 -18.68 -7.06
C TRP A 103 4.53 -17.69 -6.98
N GLU A 104 4.42 -16.61 -7.75
CA GLU A 104 5.33 -15.49 -7.73
C GLU A 104 4.55 -14.22 -7.48
N VAL A 105 4.91 -13.49 -6.43
CA VAL A 105 4.38 -12.15 -6.20
C VAL A 105 5.27 -11.18 -6.98
N ASP A 106 4.68 -10.55 -7.98
CA ASP A 106 5.39 -9.73 -8.95
C ASP A 106 5.86 -8.40 -8.32
N GLY A 107 5.12 -7.91 -7.32
CA GLY A 107 5.43 -6.70 -6.58
C GLY A 107 4.22 -6.05 -5.94
N VAL A 108 4.49 -5.06 -5.10
CA VAL A 108 3.50 -4.16 -4.51
C VAL A 108 3.77 -2.76 -5.06
N SER A 109 2.75 -2.13 -5.64
CA SER A 109 2.82 -0.74 -6.08
C SER A 109 1.69 0.07 -5.46
N GLN A 110 2.03 1.25 -4.95
CA GLN A 110 1.04 2.19 -4.43
C GLN A 110 0.53 3.09 -5.55
N GLU A 111 -0.78 3.25 -5.62
CA GLU A 111 -1.47 4.26 -6.41
C GLU A 111 -2.09 5.28 -5.44
N SER A 112 -2.75 6.32 -5.94
CA SER A 112 -3.31 7.42 -5.12
C SER A 112 -4.25 6.95 -4.00
N ASP A 113 -5.01 5.91 -4.25
CA ASP A 113 -6.21 5.54 -3.50
C ASP A 113 -6.29 4.03 -3.19
N TYR A 114 -5.33 3.25 -3.67
CA TYR A 114 -5.22 1.82 -3.43
C TYR A 114 -3.79 1.31 -3.64
N TRP A 115 -3.53 0.09 -3.19
CA TRP A 115 -2.35 -0.67 -3.55
C TRP A 115 -2.69 -1.72 -4.59
N ARG A 116 -1.76 -1.95 -5.51
CA ARG A 116 -1.83 -3.01 -6.52
C ARG A 116 -0.80 -4.07 -6.19
N VAL A 117 -1.22 -5.34 -6.22
CA VAL A 117 -0.34 -6.49 -6.02
C VAL A 117 -0.55 -7.48 -7.15
N GLY A 118 0.52 -7.79 -7.89
CA GLY A 118 0.52 -8.81 -8.92
C GLY A 118 0.90 -10.16 -8.34
N ILE A 119 0.17 -11.22 -8.72
CA ILE A 119 0.56 -12.59 -8.44
C ILE A 119 0.48 -13.44 -9.70
N THR A 120 1.50 -14.23 -9.94
CA THR A 120 1.60 -15.15 -11.06
C THR A 120 1.68 -16.58 -10.54
N SER A 121 0.71 -17.42 -10.90
CA SER A 121 0.82 -18.87 -10.75
C SER A 121 1.57 -19.45 -11.93
N VAL A 122 2.57 -20.28 -11.64
CA VAL A 122 3.46 -20.89 -12.63
C VAL A 122 3.35 -22.40 -12.52
N ASN A 123 3.08 -23.08 -13.63
CA ASN A 123 3.03 -24.54 -13.73
C ASN A 123 3.76 -25.02 -14.98
N GLY A 124 4.99 -25.52 -14.82
CA GLY A 124 5.79 -25.98 -15.96
C GLY A 124 6.14 -24.84 -16.92
N SER A 125 5.55 -24.80 -18.12
CA SER A 125 5.66 -23.69 -19.08
C SER A 125 4.55 -22.66 -18.94
N ASP A 126 3.44 -23.04 -18.32
CA ASP A 126 2.19 -22.30 -18.34
C ASP A 126 2.18 -21.32 -17.16
N TYR A 127 1.54 -20.16 -17.36
CA TYR A 127 1.40 -19.19 -16.29
C TYR A 127 0.08 -18.44 -16.35
N VAL A 128 -0.41 -18.06 -15.16
CA VAL A 128 -1.58 -17.21 -14.98
C VAL A 128 -1.21 -16.05 -14.06
N SER A 129 -1.25 -14.83 -14.57
CA SER A 129 -1.00 -13.62 -13.78
C SER A 129 -2.32 -12.93 -13.46
N VAL A 130 -2.52 -12.60 -12.19
CA VAL A 130 -3.68 -11.89 -11.65
C VAL A 130 -3.21 -10.64 -10.92
N THR A 131 -3.84 -9.51 -11.26
CA THR A 131 -3.62 -8.25 -10.54
C THR A 131 -4.74 -8.04 -9.52
N MET A 132 -4.36 -7.92 -8.25
CA MET A 132 -5.26 -7.60 -7.14
C MET A 132 -5.04 -6.17 -6.68
N PHE A 133 -6.10 -5.62 -6.07
CA PHE A 133 -6.19 -4.23 -5.64
C PHE A 133 -6.70 -4.21 -4.21
N PHE A 134 -6.05 -3.44 -3.36
CA PHE A 134 -6.30 -3.41 -1.92
C PHE A 134 -6.39 -1.97 -1.42
N ARG A 135 -7.17 -1.77 -0.36
CA ARG A 135 -7.13 -0.55 0.44
C ARG A 135 -7.22 -0.92 1.92
N VAL A 136 -7.00 0.06 2.79
CA VAL A 136 -7.20 -0.08 4.22
C VAL A 136 -8.49 0.65 4.55
N ASN A 137 -9.42 -0.04 5.21
CA ASN A 137 -10.70 0.53 5.58
C ASN A 137 -10.61 1.38 6.86
N ASP A 138 -11.72 1.98 7.28
CA ASP A 138 -11.79 2.82 8.48
C ASP A 138 -11.47 2.06 9.78
N ALA A 139 -11.51 0.73 9.76
CA ALA A 139 -11.11 -0.13 10.89
C ALA A 139 -9.62 -0.46 10.90
N GLY A 140 -8.85 0.00 9.90
CA GLY A 140 -7.43 -0.32 9.75
C GLY A 140 -7.17 -1.70 9.14
N GLU A 141 -8.19 -2.33 8.54
CA GLU A 141 -8.08 -3.66 7.94
C GLU A 141 -7.84 -3.57 6.43
N ILE A 142 -7.00 -4.46 5.90
CA ILE A 142 -6.79 -4.59 4.46
C ILE A 142 -8.01 -5.27 3.83
N GLU A 143 -8.62 -4.63 2.85
CA GLU A 143 -9.76 -5.16 2.10
C GLU A 143 -9.53 -5.09 0.59
N ARG A 144 -10.28 -5.92 -0.15
CA ARG A 144 -10.29 -5.88 -1.61
C ARG A 144 -10.92 -4.58 -2.10
N PHE A 145 -10.20 -3.89 -2.97
CA PHE A 145 -10.70 -2.74 -3.70
C PHE A 145 -11.19 -3.18 -5.08
N ASP A 146 -12.36 -2.68 -5.49
CA ASP A 146 -12.84 -2.82 -6.87
C ASP A 146 -12.28 -1.64 -7.70
N PRO A 147 -11.29 -1.89 -8.58
CA PRO A 147 -10.63 -0.84 -9.34
C PRO A 147 -11.50 -0.26 -10.46
N SER A 148 -12.65 -0.88 -10.78
CA SER A 148 -13.54 -0.41 -11.84
C SER A 148 -14.09 0.99 -11.56
N GLY A 149 -14.32 1.33 -10.28
CA GLY A 149 -14.69 2.68 -9.84
C GLY A 149 -13.60 3.72 -10.08
N ALA A 150 -12.34 3.30 -10.17
CA ALA A 150 -11.18 4.13 -10.49
C ALA A 150 -10.82 4.11 -12.00
N GLY A 151 -11.67 3.49 -12.84
CA GLY A 151 -11.43 3.38 -14.29
C GLY A 151 -10.34 2.37 -14.66
N VAL A 152 -9.94 1.48 -13.74
CA VAL A 152 -8.92 0.47 -13.97
C VAL A 152 -9.57 -0.91 -14.14
N THR A 153 -9.23 -1.59 -15.23
CA THR A 153 -9.74 -2.94 -15.52
C THR A 153 -8.82 -3.98 -14.88
N PRO A 154 -9.33 -4.89 -14.03
CA PRO A 154 -8.55 -6.03 -13.55
C PRO A 154 -8.06 -6.87 -14.74
N THR A 155 -6.78 -7.23 -14.72
CA THR A 155 -6.17 -8.03 -15.78
C THR A 155 -5.88 -9.43 -15.28
N THR A 156 -6.32 -10.42 -16.06
CA THR A 156 -5.85 -11.80 -15.96
C THR A 156 -5.17 -12.16 -17.27
N SER A 157 -3.90 -12.55 -17.21
CA SER A 157 -3.13 -12.98 -18.37
C SER A 157 -2.81 -14.47 -18.26
N VAL A 158 -2.96 -15.21 -19.36
CA VAL A 158 -2.68 -16.65 -19.42
C VAL A 158 -1.80 -16.96 -20.63
N SER A 159 -0.88 -17.92 -20.51
CA SER A 159 -0.07 -18.45 -21.61
C SER A 159 0.06 -19.96 -21.54
#